data_AF-A0A838L138-F1
#
_entry.id   AF-A0A838L138-F1
#
_cell.length_a   1.000
_cell.length_b   1.000
_cell.length_c   1.000
_cell.angle_alpha   90.00
_cell.angle_beta   90.00
_cell.angle_gamma   90.00
#
_symmetry.space_group_name_H-M   'P 1'
#
loop_
_entity.id
_entity.type
_entity.pdbx_description
1 polymer ?
#
loop_
_entity_poly.entity_id
_entity_poly.type
_entity_poly.pdbx_seq_one_letter_code
_entity_poly.pdbx_strand_id
1 'polypeptide(L)'
;MSAPRLGARRAHGTIFPQVRPYNGSMTERERDALTVLNEEGPWGPGEDKTPGGRKGEPRNPWLQPPRRKPRGPKTEGGQPSLEELIRRGRDRFAGLPGGGRPIWGYALVAFVALWLISTSLHRIGPDDRGVITRFGRYAGILKPGLGVTFPAPVDVVTPINVEERRSFDVPASGGANLLLTRGQDLVNLTYTVNWSVRDPDLYLFNLPGAPEDLIRNAAQAAMREAVAAITLDQVTGVGQADLAARVTARTQDLLDRYHAGVLVQGVTIRQAALPDQLDGAVKAIADARSDAAANADKARNEASKKIADARAQTEIFDEVYDAYKASPQVIRSRMYYDTMEAILSKSSKVIVDAPNATVQVQPVAPRKQPQPQQGVGQ
;
A
#
# COMPACT_ATOMS: atom_id res chain seq x y z
N MET A 1 -56.91 -13.87 35.31
CA MET A 1 -56.21 -12.63 34.92
C MET A 1 -55.12 -12.97 33.92
N SER A 2 -55.04 -12.14 32.89
CA SER A 2 -54.34 -12.23 31.61
C SER A 2 -52.95 -12.85 31.55
N ALA A 3 -52.75 -13.65 30.51
CA ALA A 3 -51.45 -14.04 29.97
C ALA A 3 -50.68 -12.83 29.39
N PRO A 4 -49.35 -12.94 29.27
CA PRO A 4 -48.64 -12.31 28.17
C PRO A 4 -47.93 -13.33 27.28
N ARG A 5 -47.90 -12.96 26.00
CA ARG A 5 -47.57 -13.74 24.81
C ARG A 5 -46.07 -14.02 24.70
N LEU A 6 -45.72 -15.25 24.31
CA LEU A 6 -44.43 -15.56 23.68
C LEU A 6 -44.35 -14.83 22.33
N GLY A 7 -43.45 -13.86 22.25
CA GLY A 7 -43.03 -13.24 20.99
C GLY A 7 -41.80 -13.95 20.44
N ALA A 8 -42.00 -14.87 19.49
CA ALA A 8 -40.93 -15.42 18.67
C ALA A 8 -40.40 -14.33 17.71
N ARG A 9 -39.18 -13.85 17.94
CA ARG A 9 -38.43 -13.09 16.93
C ARG A 9 -37.42 -14.02 16.25
N ARG A 10 -37.75 -14.49 15.06
CA ARG A 10 -36.77 -14.97 14.08
C ARG A 10 -35.99 -13.74 13.58
N ALA A 11 -34.72 -13.65 13.89
CA ALA A 11 -33.79 -12.74 13.23
C ALA A 11 -33.12 -13.50 12.07
N HIS A 12 -33.70 -13.41 10.88
CA HIS A 12 -32.96 -13.66 9.64
C HIS A 12 -32.09 -12.42 9.39
N GLY A 13 -30.82 -12.49 9.75
CA GLY A 13 -29.82 -11.49 9.37
C GLY A 13 -29.19 -11.87 8.03
N THR A 14 -29.80 -11.45 6.93
CA THR A 14 -29.12 -11.42 5.64
C THR A 14 -28.12 -10.26 5.63
N ILE A 15 -26.82 -10.57 5.56
CA ILE A 15 -25.73 -9.62 5.38
C ILE A 15 -25.58 -9.37 3.87
N PHE A 16 -26.54 -8.68 3.27
CA PHE A 16 -26.38 -8.07 1.95
C PHE A 16 -27.23 -6.79 1.93
N PRO A 17 -26.66 -5.62 1.58
CA PRO A 17 -27.47 -4.42 1.41
C PRO A 17 -28.46 -4.62 0.25
N GLN A 18 -29.71 -4.18 0.46
CA GLN A 18 -30.75 -4.18 -0.58
C GLN A 18 -30.27 -3.30 -1.75
N VAL A 19 -30.08 -3.91 -2.92
CA VAL A 19 -29.85 -3.17 -4.16
C VAL A 19 -31.16 -2.44 -4.48
N ARG A 20 -31.15 -1.10 -4.38
CA ARG A 20 -32.26 -0.27 -4.83
C ARG A 20 -32.43 -0.49 -6.33
N PRO A 21 -33.62 -0.85 -6.84
CA PRO A 21 -33.86 -0.77 -8.27
C PRO A 21 -33.76 0.70 -8.69
N TYR A 22 -32.98 0.95 -9.74
CA TYR A 22 -32.82 2.27 -10.34
C TYR A 22 -34.16 2.68 -10.97
N ASN A 23 -35.01 3.33 -10.18
CA ASN A 23 -36.22 3.98 -10.67
C ASN A 23 -35.80 5.36 -11.20
N GLY A 24 -35.60 5.43 -12.51
CA GLY A 24 -35.31 6.67 -13.22
C GLY A 24 -36.53 7.58 -13.25
N SER A 25 -36.75 8.32 -12.16
CA SER A 25 -37.52 9.57 -12.20
C SER A 25 -36.67 10.65 -11.56
N MET A 26 -35.94 11.35 -12.43
CA MET A 26 -35.06 12.46 -12.10
C MET A 26 -35.90 13.55 -11.45
N THR A 27 -35.62 13.83 -10.17
CA THR A 27 -36.37 14.87 -9.45
C THR A 27 -35.91 16.25 -9.94
N GLU A 28 -36.85 17.17 -10.04
CA GLU A 28 -36.68 18.49 -10.64
C GLU A 28 -35.55 19.31 -10.02
N ARG A 29 -35.16 19.00 -8.76
CA ARG A 29 -34.07 19.64 -8.02
C ARG A 29 -32.66 19.10 -8.33
N GLU A 30 -32.53 17.90 -8.91
CA GLU A 30 -31.22 17.37 -9.34
C GLU A 30 -30.81 17.84 -10.73
N ARG A 31 -31.74 18.46 -11.48
CA ARG A 31 -31.42 19.18 -12.73
C ARG A 31 -30.64 20.48 -12.46
N ASP A 32 -30.88 21.11 -11.31
CA ASP A 32 -30.32 22.41 -10.96
C ASP A 32 -28.93 22.34 -10.31
N ALA A 33 -28.46 21.14 -9.94
CA ALA A 33 -27.17 20.97 -9.25
C ALA A 33 -26.00 20.60 -10.18
N LEU A 34 -26.26 20.32 -11.47
CA LEU A 34 -25.23 20.09 -12.49
C LEU A 34 -24.99 21.31 -13.40
N THR A 35 -25.67 22.44 -13.15
CA THR A 35 -25.62 23.64 -14.00
C THR A 35 -24.77 24.78 -13.44
N VAL A 36 -23.96 24.56 -12.38
CA VAL A 36 -23.20 25.65 -11.72
C VAL A 36 -21.69 25.60 -11.99
N LEU A 37 -21.19 24.69 -12.82
CA LEU A 37 -19.78 24.71 -13.25
C LEU A 37 -19.64 24.39 -14.74
N ASN A 38 -20.26 25.18 -15.61
CA ASN A 38 -19.73 25.42 -16.95
C ASN A 38 -20.44 26.59 -17.64
N GLU A 39 -19.66 27.31 -18.45
CA GLU A 39 -20.07 28.29 -19.48
C GLU A 39 -20.23 29.76 -19.06
N GLU A 40 -19.11 30.38 -18.66
CA GLU A 40 -18.72 31.68 -19.26
C GLU A 40 -17.65 31.41 -20.34
N GLY A 41 -18.13 31.14 -21.55
CA GLY A 41 -17.42 31.35 -22.81
C GLY A 41 -18.06 32.54 -23.54
N PRO A 42 -17.36 33.21 -24.47
CA PRO A 42 -17.62 34.61 -24.82
C PRO A 42 -18.85 34.87 -25.73
N TRP A 43 -19.85 34.00 -25.73
CA TRP A 43 -20.99 34.09 -26.64
C TRP A 43 -22.28 33.69 -25.91
N GLY A 44 -22.93 34.66 -25.27
CA GLY A 44 -24.29 34.49 -24.74
C GLY A 44 -25.36 34.55 -25.84
N PRO A 45 -26.58 34.02 -25.60
CA PRO A 45 -27.74 34.27 -26.45
C PRO A 45 -28.58 35.41 -25.86
N GLY A 46 -28.81 36.46 -26.65
CA GLY A 46 -29.71 37.56 -26.33
C GLY A 46 -30.83 37.63 -27.36
N GLU A 47 -32.06 37.76 -26.86
CA GLU A 47 -33.36 37.73 -27.52
C GLU A 47 -33.57 38.68 -28.71
N ASP A 48 -34.50 38.26 -29.56
CA ASP A 48 -35.05 38.98 -30.70
C ASP A 48 -36.05 40.06 -30.27
N LYS A 49 -36.05 41.22 -30.94
CA LYS A 49 -37.23 41.83 -31.59
C LYS A 49 -36.97 43.20 -32.25
N THR A 50 -37.60 43.35 -33.43
CA THR A 50 -38.02 44.59 -34.14
C THR A 50 -37.02 45.28 -35.10
N PRO A 51 -37.48 46.08 -36.09
CA PRO A 51 -37.76 45.57 -37.44
C PRO A 51 -37.07 46.36 -38.56
N GLY A 52 -36.98 45.74 -39.74
CA GLY A 52 -36.80 46.48 -40.99
C GLY A 52 -35.35 46.69 -41.42
N GLY A 53 -34.92 45.89 -42.38
CA GLY A 53 -33.62 46.09 -43.02
C GLY A 53 -33.34 45.01 -44.05
N ARG A 54 -33.07 45.43 -45.28
CA ARG A 54 -32.88 44.59 -46.47
C ARG A 54 -31.75 43.55 -46.35
N LYS A 55 -32.03 42.39 -46.96
CA LYS A 55 -31.15 41.47 -47.73
C LYS A 55 -30.00 40.75 -47.02
N GLY A 56 -29.96 39.41 -47.19
CA GLY A 56 -28.72 38.63 -47.22
C GLY A 56 -28.90 37.14 -46.92
N GLU A 57 -28.81 36.29 -47.94
CA GLU A 57 -28.71 34.83 -47.84
C GLU A 57 -27.50 34.35 -47.00
N PRO A 58 -27.57 33.16 -46.37
CA PRO A 58 -26.45 32.57 -45.63
C PRO A 58 -25.30 32.17 -46.57
N ARG A 59 -24.10 32.68 -46.26
CA ARG A 59 -22.88 32.44 -47.02
C ARG A 59 -22.19 31.17 -46.56
N ASN A 60 -22.09 30.21 -47.46
CA ASN A 60 -21.23 29.03 -47.34
C ASN A 60 -19.75 29.43 -47.20
N PRO A 61 -18.97 28.78 -46.32
CA PRO A 61 -17.54 29.08 -46.13
C PRO A 61 -16.63 28.62 -47.29
N TRP A 62 -17.18 27.90 -48.26
CA TRP A 62 -16.43 27.20 -49.31
C TRP A 62 -16.58 27.79 -50.71
N LEU A 63 -17.14 29.00 -50.84
CA LEU A 63 -17.04 29.76 -52.09
C LEU A 63 -16.42 31.14 -51.83
N GLN A 64 -15.18 31.33 -52.27
CA GLN A 64 -14.65 32.68 -52.46
C GLN A 64 -15.14 33.26 -53.82
N PRO A 65 -15.43 34.57 -53.87
CA PRO A 65 -16.15 35.24 -54.95
C PRO A 65 -15.27 35.60 -56.16
N PRO A 66 -15.87 35.88 -57.35
CA PRO A 66 -15.11 36.34 -58.50
C PRO A 66 -14.70 37.80 -58.31
N ARG A 67 -13.42 38.11 -58.53
CA ARG A 67 -12.97 39.50 -58.69
C ARG A 67 -12.52 39.76 -60.13
N ARG A 68 -13.16 40.78 -60.71
CA ARG A 68 -12.88 41.42 -62.00
C ARG A 68 -11.48 42.05 -62.03
N LYS A 69 -10.91 42.04 -63.24
CA LYS A 69 -9.67 42.73 -63.68
C LYS A 69 -9.66 44.23 -63.34
N PRO A 70 -8.46 44.79 -63.17
CA PRO A 70 -8.02 45.86 -64.06
C PRO A 70 -6.70 45.53 -64.76
N ARG A 71 -6.28 46.45 -65.63
CA ARG A 71 -5.53 46.25 -66.88
C ARG A 71 -4.07 46.74 -66.75
N GLY A 72 -3.09 45.84 -66.94
CA GLY A 72 -1.68 46.05 -67.37
C GLY A 72 -0.72 46.86 -66.47
N PRO A 73 0.62 46.82 -66.67
CA PRO A 73 1.40 46.17 -67.75
C PRO A 73 2.39 45.07 -67.27
N LYS A 74 2.97 44.37 -68.25
CA LYS A 74 3.87 43.19 -68.15
C LYS A 74 5.14 43.43 -67.32
N THR A 75 5.54 42.47 -66.48
CA THR A 75 6.96 42.14 -66.22
C THR A 75 7.05 40.69 -65.71
N GLU A 76 7.96 39.91 -66.30
CA GLU A 76 8.28 38.53 -65.96
C GLU A 76 8.74 38.38 -64.51
N GLY A 77 8.39 37.27 -63.86
CA GLY A 77 8.83 36.97 -62.50
C GLY A 77 8.17 35.75 -61.91
N GLY A 78 8.48 34.56 -62.44
CA GLY A 78 8.20 33.29 -61.77
C GLY A 78 8.99 33.21 -60.46
N GLN A 79 8.38 32.60 -59.45
CA GLN A 79 9.03 32.32 -58.17
C GLN A 79 10.37 31.60 -58.42
N PRO A 80 11.48 32.00 -57.77
CA PRO A 80 12.76 31.37 -57.99
C PRO A 80 12.66 29.91 -57.58
N SER A 81 12.67 29.03 -58.57
CA SER A 81 12.80 27.60 -58.36
C SER A 81 14.12 27.31 -57.66
N LEU A 82 14.17 26.25 -56.86
CA LEU A 82 15.41 25.75 -56.24
C LEU A 82 16.53 25.58 -57.30
N GLU A 83 16.15 25.26 -58.54
CA GLU A 83 17.00 25.22 -59.73
C GLU A 83 17.70 26.56 -60.03
N GLU A 84 16.95 27.67 -59.93
CA GLU A 84 17.44 29.01 -60.22
C GLU A 84 18.25 29.61 -59.06
N LEU A 85 17.96 29.19 -57.82
CA LEU A 85 18.76 29.52 -56.63
C LEU A 85 20.11 28.80 -56.64
N ILE A 86 20.16 27.55 -57.10
CA ILE A 86 21.40 26.76 -57.29
C ILE A 86 22.23 27.34 -58.44
N ARG A 87 21.59 27.80 -59.51
CA ARG A 87 22.29 28.42 -60.65
C ARG A 87 22.86 29.78 -60.28
N ARG A 88 22.10 30.60 -59.55
CA ARG A 88 22.56 31.91 -59.03
C ARG A 88 23.62 31.78 -57.93
N GLY A 89 23.60 30.70 -57.16
CA GLY A 89 24.67 30.36 -56.21
C GLY A 89 25.99 30.01 -56.92
N ARG A 90 25.91 29.30 -58.05
CA ARG A 90 27.06 28.95 -58.90
C ARG A 90 27.68 30.18 -59.55
N ASP A 91 26.84 31.12 -60.01
CA ASP A 91 27.30 32.32 -60.71
C ASP A 91 27.91 33.36 -59.75
N ARG A 92 27.50 33.38 -58.46
CA ARG A 92 28.18 34.18 -57.42
C ARG A 92 29.46 33.53 -56.89
N PHE A 93 29.60 32.21 -57.00
CA PHE A 93 30.83 31.49 -56.69
C PHE A 93 31.82 31.43 -57.86
N ALA A 94 31.37 31.71 -59.09
CA ALA A 94 32.20 31.83 -60.28
C ALA A 94 33.00 33.15 -60.36
N GLY A 95 32.77 34.08 -59.43
CA GLY A 95 33.47 35.36 -59.32
C GLY A 95 34.63 35.39 -58.32
N LEU A 96 35.11 34.24 -57.84
CA LEU A 96 36.34 34.19 -57.05
C LEU A 96 37.57 34.25 -57.97
N PRO A 97 38.51 35.19 -57.78
CA PRO A 97 39.68 35.33 -58.64
C PRO A 97 40.65 34.18 -58.35
N GLY A 98 40.74 33.22 -59.27
CA GLY A 98 41.71 32.13 -59.13
C GLY A 98 41.41 30.93 -60.02
N GLY A 99 41.72 31.05 -61.30
CA GLY A 99 41.88 29.88 -62.17
C GLY A 99 43.08 29.05 -61.69
N GLY A 100 42.90 27.73 -61.62
CA GLY A 100 43.99 26.78 -61.36
C GLY A 100 43.77 25.94 -60.10
N ARG A 101 43.30 24.72 -60.33
CA ARG A 101 42.99 23.64 -59.37
C ARG A 101 41.69 23.84 -58.58
N PRO A 102 40.89 22.78 -58.36
CA PRO A 102 39.63 22.90 -57.63
C PRO A 102 39.91 23.13 -56.14
N ILE A 103 40.25 24.37 -55.76
CA ILE A 103 40.41 24.79 -54.36
C ILE A 103 39.10 24.52 -53.60
N TRP A 104 37.96 24.66 -54.28
CA TRP A 104 36.65 24.27 -53.75
C TRP A 104 36.53 22.76 -53.47
N GLY A 105 37.19 21.91 -54.25
CA GLY A 105 37.27 20.47 -53.96
C GLY A 105 38.06 20.18 -52.68
N TYR A 106 39.19 20.88 -52.48
CA TYR A 106 39.94 20.80 -51.22
C TYR A 106 39.17 21.40 -50.04
N ALA A 107 38.43 22.48 -50.23
CA ALA A 107 37.58 23.09 -49.20
C ALA A 107 36.39 22.19 -48.81
N LEU A 108 35.77 21.53 -49.78
CA LEU A 108 34.71 20.54 -49.55
C LEU A 108 35.27 19.33 -48.79
N VAL A 109 36.44 18.81 -49.20
CA VAL A 109 37.10 17.69 -48.51
C VAL A 109 37.53 18.10 -47.10
N ALA A 110 38.05 19.31 -46.90
CA ALA A 110 38.40 19.83 -45.59
C ALA A 110 37.16 20.02 -44.70
N PHE A 111 36.04 20.48 -45.26
CA PHE A 111 34.77 20.62 -44.55
C PHE A 111 34.20 19.26 -44.16
N VAL A 112 34.21 18.29 -45.06
CA VAL A 112 33.78 16.91 -44.77
C VAL A 112 34.71 16.27 -43.75
N ALA A 113 36.03 16.41 -43.88
CA ALA A 113 36.98 15.90 -42.89
C ALA A 113 36.78 16.54 -41.51
N LEU A 114 36.59 17.86 -41.45
CA LEU A 114 36.29 18.58 -40.22
C LEU A 114 34.95 18.13 -39.62
N TRP A 115 33.95 17.93 -40.46
CA TRP A 115 32.63 17.43 -40.04
C TRP A 115 32.71 16.00 -39.51
N LEU A 116 33.43 15.11 -40.18
CA LEU A 116 33.66 13.73 -39.73
C LEU A 116 34.45 13.70 -38.41
N ILE A 117 35.52 14.49 -38.28
CA ILE A 117 36.33 14.54 -37.05
C ILE A 117 35.53 15.15 -35.90
N SER A 118 34.80 16.24 -36.15
CA SER A 118 34.00 16.93 -35.13
C SER A 118 32.83 16.07 -34.62
N THR A 119 32.31 15.17 -35.45
CA THR A 119 31.20 14.27 -35.06
C THR A 119 31.70 12.88 -34.62
N SER A 120 32.97 12.56 -34.83
CA SER A 120 33.58 11.29 -34.41
C SER A 120 34.11 11.36 -32.98
N LEU A 121 34.52 12.54 -32.51
CA LEU A 121 35.08 12.72 -31.17
C LEU A 121 33.99 13.01 -30.13
N HIS A 122 33.63 11.99 -29.34
CA HIS A 122 32.74 12.14 -28.20
C HIS A 122 33.49 11.90 -26.87
N ARG A 123 33.20 12.74 -25.88
CA ARG A 123 33.72 12.60 -24.52
C ARG A 123 32.62 12.00 -23.65
N ILE A 124 32.90 10.86 -23.03
CA ILE A 124 31.97 10.17 -22.12
C ILE A 124 32.53 10.30 -20.70
N GLY A 125 31.65 10.62 -19.75
CA GLY A 125 32.01 10.75 -18.33
C GLY A 125 32.48 9.42 -17.74
N PRO A 126 33.24 9.44 -16.62
CA PRO A 126 33.70 8.22 -15.93
C PRO A 126 32.53 7.33 -15.47
N ASP A 127 31.40 7.93 -15.11
CA ASP A 127 30.23 7.25 -14.54
C ASP A 127 29.21 6.81 -15.62
N ASP A 128 29.44 7.25 -16.86
CA ASP A 128 28.56 7.00 -18.00
C ASP A 128 29.14 5.91 -18.91
N ARG A 129 28.27 5.01 -19.39
CA ARG A 129 28.59 4.13 -20.52
C ARG A 129 27.79 4.55 -21.73
N GLY A 130 28.49 4.88 -22.81
CA GLY A 130 27.87 5.16 -24.10
C GLY A 130 27.55 3.84 -24.79
N VAL A 131 26.25 3.54 -24.92
CA VAL A 131 25.82 2.45 -25.80
C VAL A 131 25.73 3.01 -27.23
N ILE A 132 26.44 2.38 -28.15
CA ILE A 132 26.43 2.78 -29.57
C ILE A 132 25.39 1.94 -30.31
N THR A 133 24.46 2.62 -30.95
CA THR A 133 23.58 2.00 -31.95
C THR A 133 24.07 2.38 -33.34
N ARG A 134 24.48 1.39 -34.13
CA ARG A 134 24.84 1.58 -35.54
C ARG A 134 23.64 1.23 -36.41
N PHE A 135 23.07 2.21 -37.10
CA PHE A 135 21.85 2.02 -37.92
C PHE A 135 20.73 1.26 -37.16
N GLY A 136 20.54 1.57 -35.87
CA GLY A 136 19.54 0.91 -35.03
C GLY A 136 19.90 -0.51 -34.56
N ARG A 137 21.09 -1.04 -34.89
CA ARG A 137 21.62 -2.31 -34.36
C ARG A 137 22.71 -2.05 -33.33
N TYR A 138 22.81 -2.91 -32.33
CA TYR A 138 23.86 -2.84 -31.33
C TYR A 138 25.24 -2.99 -31.96
N ALA A 139 26.13 -2.02 -31.74
CA ALA A 139 27.48 -2.01 -32.31
C ALA A 139 28.59 -2.16 -31.25
N GLY A 140 28.29 -1.82 -29.99
CA GLY A 140 29.20 -2.02 -28.87
C GLY A 140 29.04 -0.99 -27.75
N ILE A 141 29.78 -1.21 -26.67
CA ILE A 141 29.87 -0.32 -25.51
C ILE A 141 31.16 0.49 -25.62
N LEU A 142 31.05 1.82 -25.50
CA LEU A 142 32.21 2.69 -25.41
C LEU A 142 32.67 2.74 -23.93
N LYS A 143 33.94 2.42 -23.70
CA LYS A 143 34.56 2.54 -22.36
C LYS A 143 34.72 4.02 -21.99
N PRO A 144 34.68 4.39 -20.70
CA PRO A 144 34.84 5.78 -20.26
C PRO A 144 36.15 6.37 -20.77
N GLY A 145 36.10 7.58 -21.31
CA GLY A 145 37.25 8.25 -21.92
C GLY A 145 36.95 8.91 -23.28
N LEU A 146 38.02 9.14 -24.07
CA LEU A 146 37.91 9.68 -25.42
C LEU A 146 37.55 8.54 -26.38
N GLY A 147 36.30 8.50 -26.81
CA GLY A 147 35.81 7.48 -27.74
C GLY A 147 35.71 8.02 -29.15
N VAL A 148 36.28 7.28 -30.09
CA VAL A 148 36.16 7.56 -31.53
C VAL A 148 34.99 6.72 -32.06
N THR A 149 33.88 7.36 -32.40
CA THR A 149 32.72 6.70 -33.01
C THR A 149 32.63 7.02 -34.48
N PHE A 150 31.86 6.24 -35.25
CA PHE A 150 31.58 6.67 -36.62
C PHE A 150 30.77 7.97 -36.59
N PRO A 151 30.99 8.87 -37.56
CA PRO A 151 30.28 10.14 -37.63
C PRO A 151 28.78 9.91 -37.84
N ALA A 152 27.97 10.78 -37.25
CA ALA A 152 26.51 10.76 -37.44
C ALA A 152 26.17 10.82 -38.94
N PRO A 153 25.21 10.05 -39.48
CA PRO A 153 24.09 9.37 -38.82
C PRO A 153 24.32 7.86 -38.58
N VAL A 154 25.54 7.36 -38.74
CA VAL A 154 25.82 5.92 -38.69
C VAL A 154 25.75 5.39 -37.27
N ASP A 155 26.42 6.07 -36.32
CA ASP A 155 26.46 5.71 -34.92
C ASP A 155 25.72 6.77 -34.08
N VAL A 156 24.75 6.35 -33.26
CA VAL A 156 24.09 7.18 -32.24
C VAL A 156 24.53 6.70 -30.86
N VAL A 157 25.03 7.63 -30.05
CA VAL A 157 25.54 7.35 -28.69
C VAL A 157 24.52 7.82 -27.66
N THR A 158 24.07 6.89 -26.80
CA THR A 158 23.24 7.21 -25.64
C THR A 158 24.05 6.99 -24.37
N PRO A 159 24.41 8.04 -23.61
CA PRO A 159 25.08 7.88 -22.33
C PRO A 159 24.06 7.42 -21.27
N ILE A 160 24.40 6.36 -20.54
CA ILE A 160 23.64 5.93 -19.37
C ILE A 160 24.60 5.87 -18.18
N ASN A 161 24.20 6.53 -17.10
CA ASN A 161 24.92 6.45 -15.84
C ASN A 161 24.69 5.06 -15.21
N VAL A 162 25.76 4.27 -15.13
CA VAL A 162 25.71 2.91 -14.60
C VAL A 162 25.92 2.88 -13.08
N GLU A 163 26.46 3.95 -12.49
CA GLU A 163 26.73 4.08 -11.05
C GLU A 163 25.64 4.81 -10.27
N GLU A 164 24.65 5.40 -10.96
CA GLU A 164 23.50 6.03 -10.34
C GLU A 164 22.67 4.99 -9.57
N ARG A 165 22.70 5.09 -8.24
CA ARG A 165 21.84 4.28 -7.37
C ARG A 165 20.40 4.78 -7.50
N ARG A 166 19.59 4.02 -8.23
CA ARG A 166 18.17 4.29 -8.38
C ARG A 166 17.40 3.54 -7.31
N SER A 167 16.41 4.21 -6.75
CA SER A 167 15.49 3.62 -5.79
C SER A 167 14.06 3.80 -6.27
N PHE A 168 13.24 2.78 -6.02
CA PHE A 168 11.80 2.91 -6.20
C PHE A 168 11.08 2.44 -4.95
N ASP A 169 10.00 3.15 -4.66
CA ASP A 169 9.13 2.85 -3.54
C ASP A 169 7.94 2.02 -4.01
N VAL A 170 7.56 1.05 -3.19
CA VAL A 170 6.36 0.25 -3.37
C VAL A 170 5.51 0.38 -2.11
N PRO A 171 4.26 0.87 -2.24
CA PRO A 171 3.57 1.31 -3.46
C PRO A 171 4.01 2.70 -3.97
N ALA A 172 3.99 2.90 -5.29
CA ALA A 172 4.48 4.12 -5.94
C ALA A 172 3.65 5.39 -5.62
N SER A 173 2.37 5.23 -5.24
CA SER A 173 1.42 6.31 -4.98
C SER A 173 0.95 6.36 -3.52
N GLY A 174 1.66 5.71 -2.59
CA GLY A 174 1.26 5.66 -1.17
C GLY A 174 -0.04 4.88 -0.92
N GLY A 175 -0.46 4.02 -1.85
CA GLY A 175 -1.59 3.11 -1.65
C GLY A 175 -1.35 2.07 -0.55
N ALA A 176 -2.35 1.25 -0.25
CA ALA A 176 -2.15 0.09 0.62
C ALA A 176 -1.57 -1.08 -0.19
N ASN A 177 -0.40 -1.59 0.17
CA ASN A 177 0.17 -2.81 -0.42
C ASN A 177 -0.04 -3.97 0.56
N LEU A 178 -1.23 -4.56 0.47
CA LEU A 178 -1.65 -5.65 1.34
C LEU A 178 -1.06 -6.99 0.85
N LEU A 179 -0.30 -7.63 1.72
CA LEU A 179 0.30 -8.94 1.53
C LEU A 179 -0.23 -9.93 2.56
N LEU A 180 -0.42 -11.17 2.14
CA LEU A 180 -0.84 -12.25 3.04
C LEU A 180 0.39 -13.01 3.54
N THR A 181 0.50 -13.15 4.85
CA THR A 181 1.56 -13.93 5.50
C THR A 181 1.19 -15.41 5.58
N ARG A 182 2.16 -16.27 5.94
CA ARG A 182 1.90 -17.71 6.19
C ARG A 182 0.83 -17.95 7.25
N GLY A 183 0.75 -17.06 8.24
CA GLY A 183 -0.21 -17.12 9.34
C GLY A 183 -1.64 -16.73 8.96
N GLN A 184 -1.89 -16.41 7.69
CA GLN A 184 -3.15 -15.84 7.17
C GLN A 184 -3.43 -14.41 7.65
N ASP A 185 -2.40 -13.71 8.16
CA ASP A 185 -2.51 -12.31 8.53
C ASP A 185 -2.28 -11.39 7.32
N LEU A 186 -3.04 -10.30 7.22
CA LEU A 186 -2.86 -9.25 6.21
C LEU A 186 -1.92 -8.17 6.73
N VAL A 187 -0.87 -7.87 5.97
CA VAL A 187 0.14 -6.86 6.30
C VAL A 187 0.19 -5.79 5.22
N ASN A 188 0.11 -4.53 5.62
CA ASN A 188 0.45 -3.40 4.76
C ASN A 188 1.97 -3.17 4.82
N LEU A 189 2.63 -3.39 3.68
CA LEU A 189 4.09 -3.33 3.58
C LEU A 189 4.55 -2.21 2.67
N THR A 190 5.33 -1.28 3.22
CA THR A 190 6.02 -0.22 2.47
C THR A 190 7.51 -0.52 2.43
N TYR A 191 8.07 -0.63 1.24
CA TYR A 191 9.48 -0.93 1.05
C TYR A 191 10.08 -0.16 -0.12
N THR A 192 11.40 -0.01 -0.08
CA THR A 192 12.21 0.64 -1.11
C THR A 192 13.21 -0.38 -1.64
N VAL A 193 13.30 -0.50 -2.96
CA VAL A 193 14.28 -1.36 -3.61
C VAL A 193 15.34 -0.49 -4.23
N ASN A 194 16.60 -0.75 -3.87
CA ASN A 194 17.76 -0.04 -4.39
C ASN A 194 18.44 -0.91 -5.45
N TRP A 195 18.67 -0.34 -6.63
CA TRP A 195 19.27 -1.05 -7.76
C TRP A 195 20.18 -0.13 -8.58
N SER A 196 21.04 -0.74 -9.38
CA SER A 196 21.95 -0.06 -10.31
C SER A 196 22.10 -0.86 -11.60
N VAL A 197 22.35 -0.17 -12.71
CA VAL A 197 22.56 -0.82 -14.01
C VAL A 197 23.97 -1.42 -14.05
N ARG A 198 24.07 -2.73 -14.23
CA ARG A 198 25.37 -3.43 -14.38
C ARG A 198 25.79 -3.46 -15.85
N ASP A 199 24.89 -3.92 -16.70
CA ASP A 199 25.12 -4.19 -18.11
C ASP A 199 24.08 -3.37 -18.93
N PRO A 200 24.46 -2.19 -19.47
CA PRO A 200 23.53 -1.25 -20.11
C PRO A 200 23.00 -1.75 -21.46
N ASP A 201 23.72 -2.67 -22.09
CA ASP A 201 23.33 -3.39 -23.29
C ASP A 201 22.10 -4.28 -23.04
N LEU A 202 22.15 -5.14 -22.03
CA LEU A 202 21.01 -5.99 -21.68
C LEU A 202 19.80 -5.16 -21.24
N TYR A 203 20.04 -4.11 -20.45
CA TYR A 203 18.98 -3.23 -19.95
C TYR A 203 18.21 -2.49 -21.07
N LEU A 204 18.89 -2.05 -22.14
CA LEU A 204 18.24 -1.32 -23.25
C LEU A 204 17.57 -2.21 -24.29
N PHE A 205 18.10 -3.40 -24.54
CA PHE A 205 17.67 -4.22 -25.70
C PHE A 205 16.81 -5.42 -25.32
N ASN A 206 16.93 -5.97 -24.11
CA ASN A 206 16.13 -7.13 -23.69
C ASN A 206 14.80 -6.76 -23.04
N LEU A 207 14.61 -5.51 -22.65
CA LEU A 207 13.43 -5.05 -21.92
C LEU A 207 12.51 -4.27 -22.87
N PRO A 208 11.50 -4.90 -23.50
CA PRO A 208 10.53 -4.17 -24.29
C PRO A 208 9.63 -3.33 -23.36
N GLY A 209 9.80 -2.01 -23.36
CA GLY A 209 8.98 -1.07 -22.59
C GLY A 209 9.74 -0.33 -21.50
N ALA A 210 9.04 0.06 -20.42
CA ALA A 210 9.63 0.72 -19.26
C ALA A 210 10.35 -0.32 -18.38
N PRO A 211 11.70 -0.36 -18.36
CA PRO A 211 12.46 -1.40 -17.67
C PRO A 211 12.22 -1.39 -16.15
N GLU A 212 11.85 -0.23 -15.60
CA GLU A 212 11.46 -0.07 -14.20
C GLU A 212 10.26 -0.95 -13.81
N ASP A 213 9.33 -1.20 -14.73
CA ASP A 213 8.14 -2.01 -14.45
C ASP A 213 8.48 -3.49 -14.29
N LEU A 214 9.44 -4.02 -15.07
CA LEU A 214 9.91 -5.40 -14.86
C LEU A 214 10.57 -5.54 -13.50
N ILE A 215 11.47 -4.61 -13.14
CA ILE A 215 12.17 -4.63 -11.85
C ILE A 215 11.16 -4.54 -10.70
N ARG A 216 10.18 -3.64 -10.83
CA ARG A 216 9.08 -3.50 -9.87
C ARG A 216 8.28 -4.78 -9.73
N ASN A 217 7.87 -5.39 -10.84
CA ASN A 217 7.06 -6.61 -10.84
C ASN A 217 7.84 -7.80 -10.27
N ALA A 218 9.12 -7.95 -10.63
CA ALA A 218 10.00 -8.99 -10.09
C ALA A 218 10.19 -8.83 -8.57
N ALA A 219 10.46 -7.61 -8.10
CA ALA A 219 10.59 -7.34 -6.67
C ALA A 219 9.27 -7.56 -5.91
N GLN A 220 8.13 -7.16 -6.48
CA GLN A 220 6.80 -7.40 -5.90
C GLN A 220 6.48 -8.90 -5.81
N ALA A 221 6.81 -9.67 -6.84
CA ALA A 221 6.63 -11.12 -6.84
C ALA A 221 7.53 -11.79 -5.78
N ALA A 222 8.81 -11.43 -5.73
CA ALA A 222 9.76 -11.93 -4.74
C ALA A 222 9.33 -11.57 -3.30
N MET A 223 8.87 -10.34 -3.07
CA MET A 223 8.35 -9.92 -1.78
C MET A 223 7.09 -10.71 -1.38
N ARG A 224 6.15 -10.89 -2.32
CA ARG A 224 4.93 -11.70 -2.12
C ARG A 224 5.26 -13.14 -1.75
N GLU A 225 6.20 -13.76 -2.46
CA GLU A 225 6.69 -15.12 -2.19
C GLU A 225 7.32 -15.21 -0.80
N ALA A 226 8.21 -14.27 -0.47
CA ALA A 226 8.94 -14.30 0.79
C ALA A 226 8.02 -14.05 2.00
N VAL A 227 7.06 -13.12 1.90
CA VAL A 227 6.08 -12.81 2.96
C VAL A 227 5.11 -13.97 3.16
N ALA A 228 4.63 -14.60 2.08
CA ALA A 228 3.77 -15.79 2.17
C ALA A 228 4.47 -16.95 2.88
N ALA A 229 5.79 -16.96 2.89
CA ALA A 229 6.61 -17.96 3.53
C ALA A 229 7.08 -17.57 4.94
N ILE A 230 6.54 -16.55 5.62
CA ILE A 230 6.86 -16.21 7.03
C ILE A 230 5.60 -15.76 7.81
N THR A 231 5.67 -15.67 9.15
CA THR A 231 4.55 -15.19 9.99
C THR A 231 4.61 -13.69 10.23
N LEU A 232 3.49 -13.06 10.63
CA LEU A 232 3.41 -11.64 10.95
C LEU A 232 4.51 -11.15 11.89
N ASP A 233 4.72 -11.86 13.00
CA ASP A 233 5.73 -11.52 14.02
C ASP A 233 7.16 -11.44 13.44
N GLN A 234 7.47 -12.29 12.46
CA GLN A 234 8.77 -12.27 11.77
C GLN A 234 8.90 -11.11 10.80
N VAL A 235 7.79 -10.68 10.18
CA VAL A 235 7.76 -9.55 9.25
C VAL A 235 7.87 -8.21 10.01
N THR A 236 7.33 -8.12 11.22
CA THR A 236 7.33 -6.87 12.01
C THR A 236 8.50 -6.76 13.00
N GLY A 237 9.08 -7.90 13.41
CA GLY A 237 10.15 -7.97 14.41
C GLY A 237 11.54 -8.27 13.83
N VAL A 238 12.20 -9.28 14.42
CA VAL A 238 13.63 -9.58 14.21
C VAL A 238 13.93 -10.15 12.81
N GLY A 239 12.93 -10.69 12.11
CA GLY A 239 13.09 -11.36 10.82
C GLY A 239 13.21 -10.44 9.60
N GLN A 240 13.13 -9.11 9.76
CA GLN A 240 13.13 -8.17 8.64
C GLN A 240 14.43 -8.19 7.82
N ALA A 241 15.58 -8.35 8.48
CA ALA A 241 16.87 -8.41 7.80
C ALA A 241 16.99 -9.66 6.93
N ASP A 242 16.58 -10.81 7.47
CA ASP A 242 16.57 -12.09 6.73
C ASP A 242 15.58 -12.07 5.57
N LEU A 243 14.41 -11.44 5.79
CA LEU A 243 13.40 -11.23 4.75
C LEU A 243 13.98 -10.36 3.62
N ALA A 244 14.57 -9.22 3.95
CA ALA A 244 15.21 -8.33 2.99
C ALA A 244 16.31 -9.03 2.18
N ALA A 245 17.14 -9.83 2.85
CA ALA A 245 18.19 -10.61 2.19
C ALA A 245 17.61 -11.66 1.21
N ARG A 246 16.59 -12.40 1.63
CA ARG A 246 15.89 -13.38 0.78
C ARG A 246 15.21 -12.73 -0.42
N VAL A 247 14.54 -11.61 -0.22
CA VAL A 247 13.87 -10.86 -1.30
C VAL A 247 14.90 -10.30 -2.27
N THR A 248 16.03 -9.79 -1.78
CA THR A 248 17.12 -9.31 -2.64
C THR A 248 17.68 -10.44 -3.50
N ALA A 249 18.01 -11.59 -2.90
CA ALA A 249 18.52 -12.75 -3.62
C ALA A 249 17.51 -13.28 -4.65
N ARG A 250 16.22 -13.35 -4.28
CA ARG A 250 15.16 -13.84 -5.16
C ARG A 250 14.86 -12.87 -6.32
N THR A 251 14.90 -11.57 -6.06
CA THR A 251 14.73 -10.54 -7.10
C THR A 251 15.89 -10.60 -8.08
N GLN A 252 17.13 -10.76 -7.61
CA GLN A 252 18.29 -10.91 -8.48
C GLN A 252 18.16 -12.16 -9.37
N ASP A 253 17.80 -13.31 -8.82
CA ASP A 253 17.57 -14.54 -9.59
C ASP A 253 16.49 -14.37 -10.66
N LEU A 254 15.39 -13.68 -10.36
CA LEU A 254 14.37 -13.36 -11.36
C LEU A 254 14.92 -12.44 -12.47
N LEU A 255 15.62 -11.37 -12.10
CA LEU A 255 16.19 -10.43 -13.07
C LEU A 255 17.31 -11.04 -13.93
N ASP A 256 18.08 -11.96 -13.38
CA ASP A 256 19.12 -12.70 -14.09
C ASP A 256 18.50 -13.64 -15.15
N ARG A 257 17.38 -14.31 -14.82
CA ARG A 257 16.63 -15.15 -15.77
C ARG A 257 16.01 -14.35 -16.92
N TYR A 258 15.56 -13.13 -16.65
CA TYR A 258 15.07 -12.22 -17.68
C TYR A 258 16.20 -11.47 -18.39
N HIS A 259 17.46 -11.72 -18.03
CA HIS A 259 18.63 -11.04 -18.58
C HIS A 259 18.47 -9.52 -18.59
N ALA A 260 18.03 -8.96 -17.45
CA ALA A 260 17.71 -7.54 -17.32
C ALA A 260 18.94 -6.62 -17.22
N GLY A 261 20.14 -7.17 -16.94
CA GLY A 261 21.37 -6.38 -16.83
C GLY A 261 21.45 -5.47 -15.59
N VAL A 262 20.65 -5.74 -14.57
CA VAL A 262 20.52 -4.92 -13.36
C VAL A 262 21.04 -5.68 -12.14
N LEU A 263 21.70 -4.95 -11.24
CA LEU A 263 22.13 -5.45 -9.94
C LEU A 263 21.27 -4.85 -8.84
N VAL A 264 20.63 -5.71 -8.04
CA VAL A 264 19.87 -5.30 -6.85
C VAL A 264 20.84 -5.17 -5.68
N GLN A 265 20.97 -3.95 -5.14
CA GLN A 265 21.86 -3.69 -4.00
C GLN A 265 21.22 -4.11 -2.68
N GLY A 266 19.90 -3.97 -2.57
CA GLY A 266 19.16 -4.41 -1.41
C GLY A 266 17.73 -3.87 -1.37
N VAL A 267 16.92 -4.49 -0.52
CA VAL A 267 15.55 -4.06 -0.22
C VAL A 267 15.49 -3.54 1.22
N THR A 268 14.99 -2.33 1.40
CA THR A 268 14.78 -1.72 2.72
C THR A 268 13.29 -1.69 3.02
N ILE A 269 12.87 -2.35 4.10
CA ILE A 269 11.48 -2.33 4.56
C ILE A 269 11.32 -1.13 5.50
N ARG A 270 10.39 -0.21 5.19
CA ARG A 270 10.13 0.98 6.03
C ARG A 270 9.04 0.74 7.06
N GLN A 271 7.99 0.02 6.67
CA GLN A 271 6.87 -0.27 7.57
C GLN A 271 6.23 -1.60 7.21
N ALA A 272 5.93 -2.39 8.24
CA ALA A 272 5.10 -3.59 8.17
C ALA A 272 4.10 -3.50 9.31
N ALA A 273 2.83 -3.22 9.01
CA ALA A 273 1.78 -3.09 10.02
C ALA A 273 0.49 -3.75 9.55
N LEU A 274 -0.34 -4.17 10.49
CA LEU A 274 -1.72 -4.55 10.20
C LEU A 274 -2.49 -3.32 9.71
N PRO A 275 -3.46 -3.47 8.79
CA PRO A 275 -4.36 -2.38 8.44
C PRO A 275 -5.25 -2.01 9.63
N ASP A 276 -5.46 -0.71 9.84
CA ASP A 276 -6.22 -0.14 10.97
C ASP A 276 -7.63 -0.76 11.17
N GLN A 277 -8.21 -1.30 10.10
CA GLN A 277 -9.52 -1.96 10.14
C GLN A 277 -9.52 -3.27 10.96
N LEU A 278 -8.38 -3.91 11.17
CA LEU A 278 -8.27 -5.22 11.84
C LEU A 278 -7.88 -5.15 13.32
N ASP A 279 -7.41 -4.00 13.81
CA ASP A 279 -6.86 -3.88 15.18
C ASP A 279 -7.89 -4.22 16.26
N GLY A 280 -9.13 -3.75 16.10
CA GLY A 280 -10.21 -4.02 17.05
C GLY A 280 -10.58 -5.50 17.13
N ALA A 281 -10.61 -6.19 15.98
CA ALA A 281 -10.93 -7.61 15.91
C ALA A 281 -9.80 -8.48 16.48
N VAL A 282 -8.54 -8.14 16.16
CA VAL A 282 -7.38 -8.84 16.70
C VAL A 282 -7.29 -8.69 18.20
N LYS A 283 -7.51 -7.46 18.71
CA LYS A 283 -7.56 -7.21 20.16
C LYS A 283 -8.67 -8.03 20.83
N ALA A 284 -9.88 -8.04 20.27
CA ALA A 284 -10.98 -8.82 20.81
C ALA A 284 -10.68 -10.34 20.84
N ILE A 285 -10.01 -10.87 19.80
CA ILE A 285 -9.58 -12.28 19.78
C ILE A 285 -8.52 -12.55 20.85
N ALA A 286 -7.56 -11.64 21.03
CA ALA A 286 -6.52 -11.76 22.06
C ALA A 286 -7.13 -11.71 23.47
N ASP A 287 -8.03 -10.76 23.73
CA ASP A 287 -8.74 -10.62 25.00
C ASP A 287 -9.57 -11.89 25.29
N ALA A 288 -10.32 -12.39 24.31
CA ALA A 288 -11.09 -13.63 24.46
C ALA A 288 -10.22 -14.86 24.73
N ARG A 289 -9.03 -14.96 24.11
CA ARG A 289 -8.06 -16.04 24.38
C ARG A 289 -7.48 -15.92 25.79
N SER A 290 -7.17 -14.71 26.23
CA SER A 290 -6.69 -14.44 27.59
C SER A 290 -7.76 -14.82 28.63
N ASP A 291 -9.01 -14.42 28.41
CA ASP A 291 -10.13 -14.76 29.28
C ASP A 291 -10.38 -16.27 29.32
N ALA A 292 -10.30 -16.95 28.17
CA ALA A 292 -10.42 -18.40 28.10
C ALA A 292 -9.31 -19.10 28.88
N ALA A 293 -8.05 -18.64 28.75
CA ALA A 293 -6.92 -19.18 29.50
C ALA A 293 -7.10 -18.94 31.01
N ALA A 294 -7.47 -17.72 31.42
CA ALA A 294 -7.73 -17.38 32.82
C ALA A 294 -8.86 -18.23 33.43
N ASN A 295 -9.93 -18.48 32.67
CA ASN A 295 -11.02 -19.35 33.12
C ASN A 295 -10.59 -20.82 33.23
N ALA A 296 -9.77 -21.31 32.29
CA ALA A 296 -9.21 -22.65 32.38
C ALA A 296 -8.31 -22.82 33.62
N ASP A 297 -7.49 -21.82 33.93
CA ASP A 297 -6.61 -21.84 35.10
C ASP A 297 -7.40 -21.73 36.42
N LYS A 298 -8.45 -20.90 36.48
CA LYS A 298 -9.39 -20.88 37.61
C LYS A 298 -10.03 -22.25 37.83
N ALA A 299 -10.52 -22.89 36.76
CA ALA A 299 -11.13 -24.21 36.86
C ALA A 299 -10.14 -25.28 37.34
N ARG A 300 -8.88 -25.26 36.87
CA ARG A 300 -7.82 -26.15 37.35
C ARG A 300 -7.49 -25.92 38.81
N ASN A 301 -7.43 -24.66 39.26
CA ASN A 301 -7.17 -24.31 40.64
C ASN A 301 -8.30 -24.75 41.56
N GLU A 302 -9.57 -24.54 41.17
CA GLU A 302 -10.73 -25.02 41.92
C GLU A 302 -10.79 -26.55 42.00
N ALA A 303 -10.48 -27.25 40.91
CA ALA A 303 -10.41 -28.70 40.91
C ALA A 303 -9.30 -29.20 41.85
N SER A 304 -8.11 -28.60 41.77
CA SER A 304 -6.98 -28.93 42.64
C SER A 304 -7.30 -28.65 44.11
N LYS A 305 -7.98 -27.54 44.40
CA LYS A 305 -8.45 -27.19 45.74
C LYS A 305 -9.45 -28.22 46.27
N LYS A 306 -10.46 -28.61 45.48
CA LYS A 306 -11.43 -29.65 45.89
C LYS A 306 -10.78 -30.99 46.19
N ILE A 307 -9.78 -31.39 45.41
CA ILE A 307 -9.01 -32.63 45.65
C ILE A 307 -8.21 -32.52 46.95
N ALA A 308 -7.55 -31.38 47.18
CA ALA A 308 -6.79 -31.14 48.42
C ALA A 308 -7.72 -31.14 49.65
N ASP A 309 -8.86 -30.44 49.58
CA ASP A 309 -9.86 -30.40 50.65
C ASP A 309 -10.42 -31.80 50.94
N ALA A 310 -10.73 -32.60 49.90
CA ALA A 310 -11.21 -33.97 50.07
C ALA A 310 -10.16 -34.89 50.71
N ARG A 311 -8.89 -34.74 50.34
CA ARG A 311 -7.78 -35.49 50.96
C ARG A 311 -7.61 -35.10 52.43
N ALA A 312 -7.59 -33.80 52.73
CA ALA A 312 -7.51 -33.32 54.11
C ALA A 312 -8.68 -33.82 54.97
N GLN A 313 -9.90 -33.83 54.44
CA GLN A 313 -11.06 -34.38 55.13
C GLN A 313 -10.96 -35.89 55.36
N THR A 314 -10.40 -36.64 54.41
CA THR A 314 -10.18 -38.09 54.56
C THR A 314 -9.15 -38.35 55.66
N GLU A 315 -8.04 -37.61 55.66
CA GLU A 315 -6.99 -37.73 56.69
C GLU A 315 -7.54 -37.41 58.09
N ILE A 316 -8.30 -36.31 58.24
CA ILE A 316 -8.98 -35.97 59.51
C ILE A 316 -9.95 -37.07 59.92
N PHE A 317 -10.71 -37.63 58.97
CA PHE A 317 -11.67 -38.69 59.27
C PHE A 317 -10.97 -39.96 59.78
N ASP A 318 -9.87 -40.36 59.13
CA ASP A 318 -9.09 -41.54 59.51
C ASP A 318 -8.48 -41.37 60.92
N GLU A 319 -7.92 -40.19 61.22
CA GLU A 319 -7.40 -39.86 62.56
C GLU A 319 -8.49 -39.95 63.64
N VAL A 320 -9.66 -39.37 63.37
CA VAL A 320 -10.81 -39.41 64.29
C VAL A 320 -11.34 -40.83 64.46
N TYR A 321 -11.34 -41.63 63.39
CA TYR A 321 -11.77 -43.02 63.42
C TYR A 321 -10.84 -43.89 64.28
N ASP A 322 -9.53 -43.71 64.19
CA ASP A 322 -8.57 -44.43 65.02
C ASP A 322 -8.67 -44.00 66.50
N ALA A 323 -8.86 -42.71 66.78
CA ALA A 323 -9.16 -42.23 68.14
C ALA A 323 -10.47 -42.82 68.69
N TYR A 324 -11.49 -42.96 67.85
CA TYR A 324 -12.78 -43.56 68.21
C TYR A 324 -12.64 -45.04 68.56
N LYS A 325 -11.86 -45.82 67.80
CA LYS A 325 -11.57 -47.23 68.14
C LYS A 325 -10.94 -47.37 69.52
N ALA A 326 -10.02 -46.46 69.87
CA ALA A 326 -9.34 -46.48 71.15
C ALA A 326 -10.25 -46.07 72.33
N SER A 327 -11.18 -45.13 72.12
CA SER A 327 -12.06 -44.62 73.20
C SER A 327 -13.43 -44.16 72.68
N PRO A 328 -14.40 -45.09 72.49
CA PRO A 328 -15.67 -44.78 71.84
C PRO A 328 -16.57 -43.82 72.63
N GLN A 329 -16.58 -43.93 73.96
CA GLN A 329 -17.49 -43.16 74.82
C GLN A 329 -17.16 -41.66 74.81
N VAL A 330 -15.87 -41.32 74.83
CA VAL A 330 -15.38 -39.93 74.90
C VAL A 330 -15.58 -39.21 73.57
N ILE A 331 -15.26 -39.87 72.45
CA ILE A 331 -15.39 -39.28 71.12
C ILE A 331 -16.86 -39.03 70.75
N ARG A 332 -17.80 -39.91 71.13
CA ARG A 332 -19.24 -39.66 70.91
C ARG A 332 -19.74 -38.44 71.66
N SER A 333 -19.39 -38.32 72.94
CA SER A 333 -19.78 -37.18 73.77
C SER A 333 -19.18 -35.88 73.22
N ARG A 334 -17.90 -35.90 72.83
CA ARG A 334 -17.26 -34.74 72.18
C ARG A 334 -17.95 -34.36 70.88
N MET A 335 -18.18 -35.29 69.96
CA MET A 335 -18.89 -35.02 68.71
C MET A 335 -20.28 -34.43 68.97
N TYR A 336 -21.02 -34.94 69.97
CA TYR A 336 -22.32 -34.41 70.34
C TYR A 336 -22.22 -32.95 70.81
N TYR A 337 -21.27 -32.63 71.69
CA TYR A 337 -21.10 -31.25 72.15
C TYR A 337 -20.59 -30.32 71.05
N ASP A 338 -19.62 -30.74 70.23
CA ASP A 338 -19.09 -29.95 69.11
C ASP A 338 -20.20 -29.66 68.06
N THR A 339 -21.03 -30.67 67.74
CA THR A 339 -22.16 -30.48 66.82
C THR A 339 -23.25 -29.61 67.44
N MET A 340 -23.57 -29.81 68.72
CA MET A 340 -24.56 -28.99 69.42
C MET A 340 -24.09 -27.53 69.52
N GLU A 341 -22.81 -27.28 69.80
CA GLU A 341 -22.21 -25.94 69.77
C GLU A 341 -22.30 -25.32 68.36
N ALA A 342 -21.97 -26.08 67.31
CA ALA A 342 -22.06 -25.61 65.93
C ALA A 342 -23.49 -25.27 65.49
N ILE A 343 -24.50 -26.01 65.97
CA ILE A 343 -25.92 -25.73 65.70
C ILE A 343 -26.40 -24.54 66.54
N LEU A 344 -26.11 -24.55 67.84
CA LEU A 344 -26.57 -23.51 68.77
C LEU A 344 -25.94 -22.15 68.45
N SER A 345 -24.69 -22.11 68.00
CA SER A 345 -24.02 -20.88 67.55
C SER A 345 -24.71 -20.21 66.34
N LYS A 346 -25.40 -21.00 65.51
CA LYS A 346 -26.19 -20.49 64.37
C LYS A 346 -27.64 -20.16 64.73
N SER A 347 -28.12 -20.56 65.91
CA SER A 347 -29.47 -20.27 66.36
C SER A 347 -29.55 -18.88 67.02
N SER A 348 -30.58 -18.10 66.69
CA SER A 348 -30.76 -16.76 67.28
C SER A 348 -31.22 -16.86 68.73
N LYS A 349 -30.41 -16.38 69.66
CA LYS A 349 -30.71 -16.33 71.10
C LYS A 349 -31.86 -15.35 71.36
N VAL A 350 -33.02 -15.84 71.82
CA VAL A 350 -34.13 -15.02 72.31
C VAL A 350 -34.16 -15.13 73.83
N ILE A 351 -33.94 -14.01 74.51
CA ILE A 351 -34.05 -13.90 75.98
C ILE A 351 -35.42 -13.29 76.25
N VAL A 352 -36.31 -14.02 76.91
CA VAL A 352 -37.60 -13.50 77.38
C VAL A 352 -37.42 -13.16 78.86
N ASP A 353 -37.53 -11.88 79.18
CA ASP A 353 -37.53 -11.40 80.57
C ASP A 353 -38.98 -11.03 80.97
N ALA A 354 -39.42 -11.61 82.08
CA ALA A 354 -40.68 -11.43 82.82
C ALA A 354 -42.01 -12.09 82.33
N PRO A 355 -42.92 -12.46 83.27
CA PRO A 355 -44.03 -13.40 83.01
C PRO A 355 -45.30 -12.83 82.35
N ASN A 356 -45.36 -11.57 81.90
CA ASN A 356 -46.63 -10.99 81.43
C ASN A 356 -46.51 -9.78 80.48
N ALA A 357 -45.58 -9.78 79.52
CA ALA A 357 -45.52 -8.75 78.49
C ALA A 357 -45.55 -9.36 77.07
N THR A 358 -46.43 -8.83 76.21
CA THR A 358 -46.54 -9.18 74.80
C THR A 358 -45.20 -8.97 74.10
N VAL A 359 -44.61 -10.06 73.63
CA VAL A 359 -43.27 -10.08 73.03
C VAL A 359 -43.32 -9.46 71.63
N GLN A 360 -42.79 -8.24 71.46
CA GLN A 360 -42.37 -7.77 70.14
C GLN A 360 -40.96 -8.27 69.85
N VAL A 361 -40.87 -9.27 68.97
CA VAL A 361 -39.61 -9.84 68.52
C VAL A 361 -38.94 -8.86 67.56
N GLN A 362 -37.90 -8.16 68.02
CA GLN A 362 -36.97 -7.46 67.12
C GLN A 362 -35.79 -8.39 66.80
N PRO A 363 -35.51 -8.70 65.53
CA PRO A 363 -34.31 -9.45 65.16
C PRO A 363 -33.07 -8.66 65.57
N VAL A 364 -32.20 -9.28 66.37
CA VAL A 364 -30.88 -8.71 66.65
C VAL A 364 -30.13 -8.67 65.31
N ALA A 365 -29.78 -7.46 64.87
CA ALA A 365 -29.02 -7.27 63.65
C ALA A 365 -27.66 -8.00 63.75
N PRO A 366 -27.20 -8.67 62.68
CA PRO A 366 -25.92 -9.36 62.70
C PRO A 366 -24.81 -8.36 63.02
N ARG A 367 -23.91 -8.72 63.95
CA ARG A 367 -22.71 -7.93 64.26
C ARG A 367 -21.92 -7.74 62.95
N LYS A 368 -21.78 -6.48 62.51
CA LYS A 368 -20.85 -6.13 61.43
C LYS A 368 -19.46 -6.58 61.87
N GLN A 369 -18.85 -7.50 61.11
CA GLN A 369 -17.44 -7.85 61.29
C GLN A 369 -16.58 -6.60 61.03
N PRO A 370 -15.48 -6.39 61.78
CA PRO A 370 -14.58 -5.27 61.54
C PRO A 370 -14.02 -5.36 60.12
N GLN A 371 -14.21 -4.31 59.32
CA GLN A 371 -13.56 -4.20 58.03
C GLN A 371 -12.04 -4.07 58.25
N PRO A 372 -11.20 -4.82 57.52
CA PRO A 372 -9.76 -4.63 57.58
C PRO A 372 -9.43 -3.22 57.13
N GLN A 373 -8.74 -2.47 57.99
CA GLN A 373 -8.22 -1.15 57.68
C GLN A 373 -7.32 -1.25 56.46
N GLN A 374 -7.71 -0.60 55.36
CA GLN A 374 -6.81 -0.32 54.25
C GLN A 374 -5.67 0.55 54.80
N GLY A 375 -4.47 0.00 54.81
CA GLY A 375 -3.25 0.75 55.05
C GLY A 375 -3.14 1.84 54.00
N VAL A 376 -3.21 3.08 54.46
CA VAL A 376 -2.82 4.26 53.68
C VAL A 376 -1.30 4.19 53.55
N GLY A 377 -0.83 3.73 52.39
CA GLY A 377 0.56 3.88 51.99
C GLY A 377 0.87 5.36 51.78
N GLN A 378 1.94 5.82 52.43
CA GLN A 378 2.63 7.08 52.13
C GLN A 378 3.40 6.97 50.81
#